data_AF-A0A7W9YBN0-F1
#
_entry.id   AF-A0A7W9YBN0-F1
#
_cell.length_a   1.000
_cell.length_b   1.000
_cell.length_c   1.000
_cell.angle_alpha   90.00
_cell.angle_beta   90.00
_cell.angle_gamma   90.00
#
_symmetry.space_group_name_H-M   'P 1'
#
loop_
_entity.id
_entity.type
_entity.pdbx_description
1 polymer ?
#
loop_
_entity_poly.entity_id
_entity_poly.type
_entity_poly.pdbx_seq_one_letter_code
_entity_poly.pdbx_strand_id
1 'polypeptide(L)' 'MSDEGRTVRSGGHQIVEHYCESDGCNEWGCYGFEESRTVTRWFCSEHQPRLYRGLPRHGEARLAAAEIADMLT' A
#
# COMPACT_ATOMS: atom_id res chain seq x y z
N MET A 1 28.10 -1.45 0.41
CA MET A 1 27.74 -0.40 1.39
C MET A 1 26.75 -1.01 2.37
N SER A 2 27.25 -1.66 3.42
CA SER A 2 26.44 -2.37 4.42
C SER A 2 26.88 -1.94 5.82
N ASP A 3 26.06 -1.09 6.43
CA ASP A 3 25.70 -1.02 7.86
C ASP A 3 26.74 -1.24 9.00
N GLU A 4 28.04 -1.00 8.82
CA GLU A 4 29.02 -1.14 9.93
C GLU A 4 28.92 -0.05 11.03
N GLY A 5 28.00 0.92 10.89
CA GLY A 5 27.84 2.05 11.83
C GLY A 5 26.46 2.21 12.47
N ARG A 6 25.52 1.26 12.29
CA ARG A 6 24.16 1.41 12.83
C ARG A 6 24.14 1.13 14.34
N THR A 7 24.18 2.20 15.13
CA THR A 7 23.75 2.15 16.53
C THR A 7 22.23 2.00 16.58
N VAL A 8 21.70 1.08 17.39
CA VAL A 8 20.26 1.02 17.70
C VAL A 8 19.81 2.40 18.16
N ARG A 9 18.98 3.07 17.36
CA ARG A 9 18.34 4.32 17.80
C ARG A 9 17.32 3.94 18.88
N SER A 10 17.57 4.36 20.12
CA SER A 10 16.59 4.24 21.19
C SER A 10 15.41 5.16 20.86
N GLY A 11 14.23 4.56 20.64
CA GLY A 11 13.10 5.17 19.93
C GLY A 11 12.75 4.38 18.66
N GLY A 12 12.67 3.06 18.78
CA GLY A 12 12.51 2.13 17.67
C GLY A 12 11.28 2.39 16.81
N HIS A 13 11.31 1.86 15.58
CA HIS A 13 10.18 1.86 14.66
C HIS A 13 8.98 1.24 15.37
N GLN A 14 7.94 2.04 15.64
CA GLN A 14 6.69 1.49 16.16
C GLN A 14 6.05 0.69 15.05
N ILE A 15 6.03 -0.63 15.21
CA ILE A 15 5.21 -1.51 14.39
C ILE A 15 3.78 -1.22 14.81
N VAL A 16 3.04 -0.53 13.95
CA VAL A 16 1.61 -0.32 14.14
C VAL A 16 0.89 -1.38 13.32
N GLU A 17 0.04 -2.14 13.98
CA GLU A 17 -0.78 -3.15 13.32
C GLU A 17 -1.90 -2.47 12.53
N HIS A 18 -1.94 -2.71 11.23
CA HIS A 18 -2.93 -2.14 10.32
C HIS A 18 -3.73 -3.26 9.66
N TYR A 19 -4.98 -3.42 10.07
CA TYR A 19 -5.92 -4.33 9.41
C TYR A 19 -6.69 -3.62 8.31
N CYS A 20 -7.25 -4.39 7.39
CA CYS A 20 -8.15 -3.87 6.36
C CYS A 20 -9.39 -3.24 7.00
N GLU A 21 -9.73 -2.01 6.60
CA GLU A 21 -10.87 -1.27 7.15
C GLU A 21 -12.22 -1.59 6.49
N SER A 22 -12.25 -2.46 5.50
CA SER A 22 -13.50 -2.93 4.91
C SER A 22 -14.28 -3.79 5.91
N ASP A 23 -15.59 -3.56 6.00
CA ASP A 23 -16.48 -4.31 6.88
C ASP A 23 -16.36 -5.83 6.67
N GLY A 24 -16.12 -6.57 7.75
CA GLY A 24 -15.99 -8.02 7.73
C GLY A 24 -14.66 -8.59 7.21
N CYS A 25 -13.69 -7.76 6.83
CA CYS A 25 -12.35 -8.23 6.43
C CYS A 25 -11.39 -8.22 7.63
N ASN A 26 -10.71 -9.34 7.86
CA ASN A 26 -9.70 -9.49 8.92
C ASN A 26 -8.28 -9.65 8.36
N GLU A 27 -8.07 -9.29 7.10
CA GLU A 27 -6.76 -9.35 6.45
C GLU A 27 -5.89 -8.16 6.83
N TRP A 28 -4.57 -8.32 6.67
CA TRP A 28 -3.62 -7.23 6.85
C TRP A 28 -3.82 -6.13 5.80
N GLY A 29 -3.89 -4.89 6.26
CA GLY A 29 -3.92 -3.69 5.45
C GLY A 29 -2.51 -3.36 4.96
N CYS A 30 -2.11 -3.91 3.82
CA CYS A 30 -0.79 -3.62 3.23
C CYS A 30 -0.73 -2.26 2.51
N TYR A 31 -1.88 -1.64 2.23
CA TYR A 31 -1.98 -0.42 1.44
C TYR A 31 -2.63 0.72 2.26
N GLY A 32 -1.89 1.80 2.47
CA GLY A 32 -2.36 3.00 3.17
C GLY A 32 -2.81 4.09 2.20
N PHE A 33 -3.98 4.69 2.48
CA PHE A 33 -4.61 5.75 1.68
C PHE A 33 -4.95 6.93 2.59
N GLU A 34 -4.41 8.11 2.32
CA GLU A 34 -4.62 9.27 3.17
C GLU A 34 -6.02 9.87 2.95
N GLU A 35 -6.88 9.81 3.97
CA GLU A 35 -8.17 10.50 3.97
C GLU A 35 -7.98 11.99 4.31
N SER A 36 -7.03 12.28 5.20
CA SER A 36 -6.64 13.64 5.58
C SER A 36 -5.15 13.69 5.94
N ARG A 37 -4.63 14.87 6.29
CA ARG A 37 -3.22 15.04 6.71
C ARG A 37 -2.84 14.24 7.96
N THR A 38 -3.82 13.75 8.71
CA THR A 38 -3.61 13.07 10.00
C THR A 38 -4.21 11.67 10.02
N VAL A 39 -5.00 11.28 9.02
CA VAL A 39 -5.72 10.01 8.97
C VAL A 39 -5.34 9.27 7.71
N THR A 40 -4.79 8.07 7.89
CA THR A 40 -4.52 7.11 6.82
C THR A 40 -5.42 5.91 7.02
N ARG A 41 -6.17 5.57 5.97
CA ARG A 41 -7.01 4.38 5.90
C ARG A 41 -6.23 3.20 5.34
N TRP A 42 -6.38 2.01 5.88
CA TRP A 42 -5.63 0.83 5.46
C TRP A 42 -6.54 -0.24 4.83
N PHE A 43 -6.10 -0.80 3.69
CA PHE A 43 -6.85 -1.82 2.96
C PHE A 43 -5.95 -2.97 2.48
N CYS A 44 -6.53 -4.16 2.36
CA CYS A 44 -5.88 -5.30 1.70
C CYS A 44 -5.86 -5.10 0.17
N SER A 45 -5.24 -6.02 -0.58
CA SER A 45 -5.15 -5.90 -2.04
C SER A 45 -6.50 -5.87 -2.76
N GLU A 46 -7.51 -6.51 -2.19
CA GLU A 46 -8.85 -6.65 -2.78
C GLU A 46 -9.73 -5.42 -2.52
N HIS A 47 -9.60 -4.82 -1.34
CA HIS A 47 -10.44 -3.71 -0.87
C HIS A 47 -9.85 -2.32 -1.10
N GLN A 48 -8.83 -2.21 -1.95
CA GLN A 48 -8.26 -0.91 -2.30
C GLN A 48 -9.32 0.00 -2.93
N PRO A 49 -9.35 1.30 -2.59
CA PRO A 49 -10.12 2.29 -3.32
C PRO A 49 -9.81 2.22 -4.82
N ARG A 50 -10.85 2.24 -5.65
CA ARG A 50 -10.68 2.19 -7.12
C ARG A 50 -9.92 3.40 -7.65
N LEU A 51 -10.13 4.56 -7.02
CA LEU A 51 -9.52 5.84 -7.36
C LEU A 51 -9.04 6.52 -6.10
N TYR A 52 -7.74 6.84 -6.04
CA TYR A 52 -7.13 7.59 -4.96
C TYR A 52 -6.26 8.71 -5.53
N ARG A 53 -6.60 9.98 -5.25
CA ARG A 53 -5.90 11.16 -5.79
C ARG A 53 -5.68 11.10 -7.31
N GLY A 54 -6.64 10.56 -8.06
CA GLY A 54 -6.56 10.40 -9.51
C GLY A 54 -5.71 9.22 -9.99
N LEU A 55 -5.18 8.40 -9.07
CA LEU A 55 -4.47 7.17 -9.39
C LEU A 55 -5.42 5.96 -9.29
N PRO A 56 -5.31 4.98 -10.19
CA PRO A 56 -6.04 3.72 -10.10
C PRO A 56 -5.50 2.86 -8.96
N ARG A 57 -6.23 1.79 -8.61
CA ARG A 57 -5.77 0.80 -7.61
C ARG A 57 -4.38 0.26 -7.93
N HIS A 58 -3.62 -0.07 -6.88
CA HIS A 58 -2.28 -0.60 -7.05
C HIS A 58 -2.30 -1.88 -7.89
N GLY A 59 -1.42 -1.94 -8.90
CA GLY A 59 -1.31 -3.04 -9.84
C GLY A 59 -2.13 -2.90 -11.13
N GLU A 60 -3.16 -2.05 -11.17
CA GLU A 60 -4.00 -1.89 -12.37
C GLU A 60 -3.22 -1.33 -13.56
N ALA A 61 -2.38 -0.31 -13.34
CA ALA A 61 -1.54 0.25 -14.40
C ALA A 61 -0.55 -0.78 -14.97
N ARG A 62 -0.06 -1.71 -14.13
CA ARG A 62 0.84 -2.79 -14.56
C ARG A 62 0.10 -3.80 -15.44
N LEU A 63 -1.14 -4.14 -15.09
CA LEU A 63 -1.99 -5.04 -15.89
C LEU A 63 -2.30 -4.40 -17.25
N ALA A 64 -2.74 -3.13 -17.25
CA ALA A 64 -3.00 -2.40 -18.48
C ALA A 64 -1.75 -2.33 -19.39
N ALA A 65 -0.58 -2.08 -18.81
CA ALA A 65 0.67 -2.09 -19.57
C ALA A 65 1.01 -3.49 -20.13
N ALA A 66 0.73 -4.56 -19.39
CA ALA A 66 0.93 -5.92 -19.86
C ALA A 66 -0.03 -6.28 -21.00
N GLU A 67 -1.30 -5.85 -20.93
CA GLU A 67 -2.28 -6.02 -22.00
C GLU A 67 -1.88 -5.27 -23.27
N ILE A 68 -1.41 -4.01 -23.13
CA ILE A 68 -0.90 -3.24 -24.28
C ILE A 68 0.33 -3.91 -24.88
N ALA A 69 1.25 -4.43 -24.04
CA ALA A 69 2.43 -5.13 -24.53
C ALA A 69 2.06 -6.40 -25.33
N ASP A 70 1.08 -7.18 -24.85
CA ASP A 70 0.55 -8.36 -25.55
C ASP A 70 -0.09 -8.00 -26.91
N MET A 71 -0.84 -6.89 -26.99
CA MET A 71 -1.41 -6.42 -28.26
C MET A 71 -0.36 -5.95 -29.29
N LEU A 72 0.87 -5.65 -28.85
CA LEU A 72 1.96 -5.14 -29.68
C LEU A 72 2.97 -6.23 -30.08
N THR A 73 2.85 -7.45 -29.55
CA THR A 73 3.66 -8.62 -29.92
C THR A 73 3.01 -9.47 -31.01
#